data_AF-A0A959V8W4-F1
#
_entry.id   AF-A0A959V8W4-F1
#
_cell.length_a   1.000
_cell.length_b   1.000
_cell.length_c   1.000
_cell.angle_alpha   90.00
_cell.angle_beta   90.00
_cell.angle_gamma   90.00
#
_symmetry.space_group_name_H-M   'P 1'
#
loop_
_entity.id
_entity.type
_entity.pdbx_description
1 polymer ?
#
loop_
_entity_poly.entity_id
_entity_poly.type
_entity_poly.pdbx_seq_one_letter_code
_entity_poly.pdbx_strand_id
1 'polypeptide(L)'
;AIVTVGSLAFDRVAQAQDYVLAEAARPVLGQAGFTIITIAALISTFSAINASLYGGSRVNYEIAEDDELPRHFLAQVWNQPVGLLVTAVATLVVVNSFGLESISTAGSISFIGIFGLVNVVAYRRHRETGARRGIALAGAVACFVALGVLVRQQLLGGPTGVYLSAGIIAACFLLEWGYKRWERRSA
;
A
#
# COMPACT_ATOMS: atom_id res chain seq x y z
N ALA A 1 -4.15 -13.45 13.33
CA ALA A 1 -3.69 -14.84 13.06
C ALA A 1 -3.99 -15.77 14.24
N ILE A 2 -3.30 -15.66 15.39
CA ILE A 2 -3.48 -16.58 16.53
C ILE A 2 -4.94 -16.65 17.00
N VAL A 3 -5.58 -15.50 17.24
CA VAL A 3 -6.98 -15.45 17.68
C VAL A 3 -7.93 -16.02 16.62
N THR A 4 -7.73 -15.67 15.35
CA THR A 4 -8.60 -16.09 14.24
C THR A 4 -8.54 -17.60 13.99
N VAL A 5 -7.34 -18.16 13.93
CA VAL A 5 -7.12 -19.60 13.66
C VAL A 5 -7.39 -20.44 14.91
N GLY A 6 -7.25 -19.86 16.10
CA GLY A 6 -7.61 -20.52 17.36
C GLY A 6 -9.12 -20.56 17.61
N SER A 7 -9.88 -19.58 17.08
CA SER A 7 -11.33 -19.47 17.32
C SER A 7 -12.21 -20.03 16.21
N LEU A 8 -11.70 -20.23 14.99
CA LEU A 8 -12.48 -20.69 13.83
C LEU A 8 -11.77 -21.82 13.08
N ALA A 9 -12.56 -22.76 12.55
CA ALA A 9 -12.08 -23.74 11.60
C ALA A 9 -11.71 -23.08 10.25
N PHE A 10 -10.77 -23.67 9.52
CA PHE A 10 -10.19 -23.08 8.30
C PHE A 10 -11.23 -22.85 7.18
N ASP A 11 -12.22 -23.73 7.06
CA ASP A 11 -13.34 -23.59 6.13
C ASP A 11 -14.19 -22.34 6.45
N ARG A 12 -14.43 -22.08 7.74
CA ARG A 12 -15.16 -20.89 8.19
C ARG A 12 -14.36 -19.62 8.01
N VAL A 13 -13.04 -19.68 8.19
CA VAL A 13 -12.13 -18.57 7.87
C VAL A 13 -12.20 -18.22 6.39
N ALA A 14 -12.19 -19.21 5.50
CA ALA A 14 -12.27 -18.99 4.06
C ALA A 14 -13.64 -18.42 3.63
N GLN A 15 -14.74 -18.95 4.17
CA GLN A 15 -16.10 -18.47 3.87
C GLN A 15 -16.34 -17.03 4.34
N ALA A 16 -15.74 -16.63 5.46
CA ALA A 16 -15.92 -15.32 6.07
C ALA A 16 -14.72 -14.38 5.87
N GLN A 17 -13.87 -14.60 4.85
CA GLN A 17 -12.59 -13.91 4.69
C GLN A 17 -12.68 -12.37 4.78
N ASP A 18 -13.75 -11.78 4.24
CA ASP A 18 -13.94 -10.32 4.20
C ASP A 18 -14.26 -9.71 5.57
N TYR A 19 -14.76 -10.50 6.51
CA TYR A 19 -15.17 -10.05 7.85
C TYR A 19 -14.72 -11.03 8.95
N VAL A 20 -13.63 -11.76 8.69
CA VAL A 20 -13.22 -12.92 9.49
C VAL A 20 -12.94 -12.58 10.96
N LEU A 21 -12.49 -11.35 11.23
CA LEU A 21 -12.25 -10.88 12.60
C LEU A 21 -13.55 -10.72 13.39
N ALA A 22 -14.62 -10.24 12.74
CA ALA A 22 -15.94 -10.16 13.38
C ALA A 22 -16.51 -11.55 13.60
N GLU A 23 -16.37 -12.45 12.62
CA GLU A 23 -16.81 -13.85 12.76
C GLU A 23 -16.04 -14.57 13.87
N ALA A 24 -14.74 -14.33 14.01
CA ALA A 24 -13.89 -14.92 15.05
C ALA A 24 -14.25 -14.44 16.46
N ALA A 25 -14.96 -13.32 16.60
CA ALA A 25 -15.46 -12.84 17.88
C ALA A 25 -16.73 -13.57 18.34
N ARG A 26 -17.53 -14.15 17.42
CA ARG A 26 -18.80 -14.80 17.76
C ARG A 26 -18.67 -15.95 18.76
N PRO A 27 -17.71 -16.88 18.66
CA PRO A 27 -17.64 -18.03 19.57
C PRO A 27 -17.43 -17.64 21.04
N VAL A 28 -16.78 -16.51 21.30
CA VAL A 28 -16.42 -16.07 22.66
C VAL A 28 -17.34 -14.95 23.17
N LEU A 29 -17.74 -14.03 22.29
CA LEU A 29 -18.45 -12.79 22.66
C LEU A 29 -19.86 -12.71 22.06
N GLY A 30 -20.32 -13.74 21.34
CA GLY A 30 -21.63 -13.80 20.72
C GLY A 30 -21.88 -12.68 19.71
N GLN A 31 -23.17 -12.36 19.51
CA GLN A 31 -23.61 -11.34 18.55
C GLN A 31 -23.17 -9.92 18.95
N ALA A 32 -23.01 -9.66 20.25
CA ALA A 32 -22.51 -8.38 20.75
C ALA A 32 -21.06 -8.15 20.29
N GLY A 33 -20.18 -9.14 20.46
CA GLY A 33 -18.80 -9.06 19.97
C GLY A 33 -18.70 -8.90 18.45
N PHE A 34 -19.50 -9.67 17.70
CA PHE A 34 -19.58 -9.51 16.25
C PHE A 34 -19.92 -8.07 15.84
N THR A 35 -20.95 -7.49 16.46
CA THR A 35 -21.42 -6.14 16.14
C THR A 35 -20.38 -5.09 16.48
N ILE A 36 -19.77 -5.17 17.68
CA ILE A 36 -18.75 -4.23 18.13
C ILE A 36 -17.54 -4.26 17.19
N ILE A 37 -17.03 -5.46 16.85
CA ILE A 37 -15.89 -5.61 15.94
C ILE A 37 -16.23 -5.10 14.55
N THR A 38 -17.46 -5.33 14.06
CA THR A 38 -17.91 -4.81 12.76
C THR A 38 -17.91 -3.28 12.74
N ILE A 39 -18.47 -2.63 13.76
CA ILE A 39 -18.49 -1.16 13.87
C ILE A 39 -17.06 -0.62 13.95
N ALA A 40 -16.20 -1.24 14.78
CA ALA A 40 -14.81 -0.85 14.93
C ALA A 40 -14.04 -0.98 13.59
N ALA A 41 -14.27 -2.07 12.84
CA ALA A 41 -13.67 -2.28 11.53
C ALA A 41 -14.10 -1.22 10.51
N LEU A 42 -15.40 -0.84 10.49
CA LEU A 42 -15.89 0.22 9.61
C LEU A 42 -15.25 1.57 9.93
N ILE A 43 -15.25 1.99 11.21
CA ILE A 43 -14.63 3.24 11.64
C ILE A 43 -13.13 3.26 11.31
N SER A 44 -12.43 2.14 11.58
CA SER A 44 -11.01 2.00 11.26
C SER A 44 -10.74 2.11 9.77
N THR A 45 -11.56 1.48 8.94
CA THR A 45 -11.42 1.52 7.47
C THR A 45 -11.70 2.92 6.92
N PHE A 46 -12.76 3.60 7.37
CA PHE A 46 -13.04 4.98 6.98
C PHE A 46 -11.87 5.92 7.35
N SER A 47 -11.32 5.77 8.55
CA SER A 47 -10.18 6.57 9.00
C SER A 47 -8.93 6.33 8.14
N ALA A 48 -8.62 5.06 7.84
CA ALA A 48 -7.47 4.70 7.00
C ALA A 48 -7.60 5.23 5.57
N ILE A 49 -8.79 5.13 4.96
CA ILE A 49 -9.07 5.69 3.62
C ILE A 49 -8.90 7.21 3.66
N ASN A 50 -9.49 7.87 4.66
CA ASN A 50 -9.43 9.32 4.81
C ASN A 50 -7.97 9.81 4.95
N ALA A 51 -7.21 9.20 5.86
CA ALA A 51 -5.81 9.53 6.07
C ALA A 51 -4.95 9.30 4.81
N SER A 52 -5.19 8.20 4.09
CA SER A 52 -4.42 7.86 2.88
C SER A 52 -4.70 8.83 1.72
N LEU A 53 -5.97 9.18 1.50
CA LEU A 53 -6.36 10.10 0.43
C LEU A 53 -5.86 11.53 0.69
N TYR A 54 -6.12 12.08 1.88
CA TYR A 54 -5.68 13.43 2.21
C TYR A 54 -4.16 13.52 2.35
N GLY A 55 -3.53 12.54 3.02
CA GLY A 55 -2.08 12.46 3.15
C GLY A 55 -1.39 12.37 1.79
N GLY A 56 -1.82 11.45 0.93
CA GLY A 56 -1.28 11.30 -0.42
C GLY A 56 -1.47 12.56 -1.28
N SER A 57 -2.63 13.22 -1.20
CA SER A 57 -2.89 14.44 -1.97
C SER A 57 -1.97 15.61 -1.57
N ARG A 58 -1.65 15.74 -0.27
CA ARG A 58 -0.75 16.77 0.25
C ARG A 58 0.71 16.49 -0.09
N VAL A 59 1.15 15.25 0.03
CA VAL A 59 2.50 14.84 -0.40
C VAL A 59 2.71 15.15 -1.88
N ASN A 60 1.73 14.85 -2.75
CA ASN A 60 1.82 15.20 -4.17
C ASN A 60 1.90 16.72 -4.41
N TYR A 61 1.20 17.52 -3.60
CA TYR A 61 1.25 18.98 -3.68
C TYR A 61 2.63 19.50 -3.27
N GLU A 62 3.18 19.04 -2.15
CA GLU A 62 4.51 19.43 -1.64
C GLU A 62 5.62 19.06 -2.63
N ILE A 63 5.60 17.85 -3.18
CA ILE A 63 6.59 17.43 -4.20
C ILE A 63 6.47 18.29 -5.48
N ALA A 64 5.27 18.75 -5.84
CA ALA A 64 5.09 19.67 -6.97
C ALA A 64 5.54 21.10 -6.66
N GLU A 65 5.54 21.51 -5.39
CA GLU A 65 6.07 22.80 -4.94
C GLU A 65 7.61 22.82 -5.03
N ASP A 66 8.24 21.67 -4.79
CA ASP A 66 9.68 21.43 -4.97
C ASP A 66 10.09 21.24 -6.45
N ASP A 67 9.18 21.45 -7.41
CA ASP A 67 9.39 21.29 -8.87
C ASP A 67 9.78 19.83 -9.28
N GLU A 68 9.51 18.84 -8.41
CA GLU A 68 9.78 17.42 -8.67
C GLU A 68 8.58 16.68 -9.31
N LEU A 69 7.41 17.33 -9.37
CA LEU A 69 6.20 16.87 -10.06
C LEU A 69 5.59 18.00 -10.92
N PRO A 70 4.73 17.67 -11.91
CA PRO A 70 4.07 18.68 -12.73
C PRO A 70 3.30 19.70 -11.89
N ARG A 71 3.52 21.00 -12.16
CA ARG A 71 2.85 22.12 -11.46
C ARG A 71 1.32 22.05 -11.46
N HIS A 72 0.71 21.26 -12.35
CA HIS A 72 -0.73 20.97 -12.31
C HIS A 72 -1.20 20.38 -10.97
N PHE A 73 -0.32 19.70 -10.22
CA PHE A 73 -0.62 19.19 -8.87
C PHE A 73 -0.71 20.29 -7.80
N LEU A 74 -0.26 21.52 -8.08
CA LEU A 74 -0.47 22.70 -7.24
C LEU A 74 -1.88 23.28 -7.36
N ALA A 75 -2.65 22.87 -8.37
CA ALA A 75 -4.03 23.32 -8.51
C ALA A 75 -4.88 22.81 -7.35
N GLN A 76 -5.81 23.64 -6.90
CA GLN A 76 -6.73 23.32 -5.81
C GLN A 76 -8.18 23.37 -6.28
N VAL A 77 -8.98 22.41 -5.82
CA VAL A 77 -10.44 22.34 -6.03
C VAL A 77 -11.08 22.26 -4.65
N TRP A 78 -12.02 23.15 -4.35
CA TRP A 78 -12.63 23.27 -3.01
C TRP A 78 -11.61 23.31 -1.85
N ASN A 79 -10.54 24.09 -2.02
CA ASN A 79 -9.49 24.25 -1.01
C ASN A 79 -8.75 22.94 -0.68
N GLN A 80 -8.74 21.96 -1.60
CA GLN A 80 -7.99 20.72 -1.51
C GLN A 80 -7.14 20.52 -2.78
N PRO A 81 -5.95 19.90 -2.70
CA PRO A 81 -5.13 19.62 -3.87
C PRO A 81 -5.86 18.75 -4.90
N VAL A 82 -5.70 19.06 -6.20
CA VAL A 82 -6.26 18.25 -7.30
C VAL A 82 -5.79 16.79 -7.24
N GLY A 83 -4.62 16.54 -6.64
CA GLY A 83 -4.12 15.20 -6.36
C GLY A 83 -5.14 14.31 -5.62
N LEU A 84 -6.01 14.87 -4.77
CA LEU A 84 -7.07 14.13 -4.07
C LEU A 84 -8.07 13.49 -5.06
N LEU A 85 -8.50 14.25 -6.06
CA LEU A 85 -9.46 13.76 -7.05
C LEU A 85 -8.82 12.70 -7.95
N VAL A 86 -7.55 12.92 -8.34
CA VAL A 86 -6.78 11.94 -9.13
C VAL A 86 -6.61 10.63 -8.38
N THR A 87 -6.19 10.67 -7.11
CA THR A 87 -6.03 9.45 -6.30
C THR A 87 -7.35 8.76 -6.00
N ALA A 88 -8.44 9.51 -5.77
CA ALA A 88 -9.77 8.94 -5.57
C ALA A 88 -10.28 8.21 -6.82
N VAL A 89 -10.18 8.83 -8.00
CA VAL A 89 -10.58 8.20 -9.27
C VAL A 89 -9.70 6.97 -9.56
N ALA A 90 -8.38 7.06 -9.39
CA ALA A 90 -7.49 5.92 -9.58
C ALA A 90 -7.81 4.77 -8.62
N THR A 91 -8.13 5.08 -7.35
CA THR A 91 -8.54 4.08 -6.35
C THR A 91 -9.83 3.39 -6.79
N LEU A 92 -10.84 4.15 -7.24
CA LEU A 92 -12.10 3.58 -7.73
C LEU A 92 -11.87 2.67 -8.94
N VAL A 93 -11.04 3.07 -9.89
CA VAL A 93 -10.70 2.23 -11.06
C VAL A 93 -10.05 0.93 -10.61
N VAL A 94 -9.06 0.98 -9.73
CA VAL A 94 -8.34 -0.23 -9.26
C VAL A 94 -9.27 -1.16 -8.49
N VAL A 95 -10.06 -0.64 -7.54
CA VAL A 95 -10.96 -1.45 -6.69
C VAL A 95 -12.09 -2.11 -7.50
N ASN A 96 -12.57 -1.47 -8.57
CA ASN A 96 -13.60 -2.05 -9.44
C ASN A 96 -13.03 -2.98 -10.53
N SER A 97 -11.72 -2.93 -10.79
CA SER A 97 -11.09 -3.73 -11.85
C SER A 97 -10.39 -4.99 -11.35
N PHE A 98 -9.92 -4.99 -10.08
CA PHE A 98 -9.11 -6.06 -9.53
C PHE A 98 -9.69 -6.59 -8.21
N GLY A 99 -9.50 -7.88 -7.95
CA GLY A 99 -9.91 -8.50 -6.69
C GLY A 99 -9.03 -8.08 -5.50
N LEU A 100 -9.57 -8.17 -4.28
CA LEU A 100 -8.91 -7.78 -3.03
C LEU A 100 -7.53 -8.43 -2.85
N GLU A 101 -7.39 -9.71 -3.19
CA GLU A 101 -6.10 -10.42 -3.11
C GLU A 101 -5.05 -9.77 -4.03
N SER A 102 -5.41 -9.47 -5.28
CA SER A 102 -4.48 -8.85 -6.24
C SER A 102 -4.07 -7.44 -5.80
N ILE A 103 -5.01 -6.67 -5.26
CA ILE A 103 -4.75 -5.31 -4.72
C ILE A 103 -3.83 -5.40 -3.51
N SER A 104 -4.12 -6.31 -2.57
CA SER A 104 -3.31 -6.52 -1.36
C SER A 104 -1.89 -6.97 -1.70
N THR A 105 -1.75 -7.90 -2.64
CA THR A 105 -0.43 -8.36 -3.10
C THR A 105 0.33 -7.24 -3.81
N ALA A 106 -0.33 -6.47 -4.68
CA ALA A 106 0.32 -5.36 -5.37
C ALA A 106 0.81 -4.28 -4.40
N GLY A 107 -0.01 -3.93 -3.40
CA GLY A 107 0.38 -3.02 -2.33
C GLY A 107 1.56 -3.57 -1.51
N SER A 108 1.53 -4.86 -1.16
CA SER A 108 2.57 -5.51 -0.37
C SER A 108 3.92 -5.57 -1.10
N ILE A 109 3.93 -5.92 -2.39
CA ILE A 109 5.15 -5.91 -3.22
C ILE A 109 5.77 -4.50 -3.24
N SER A 110 4.95 -3.48 -3.45
CA SER A 110 5.39 -2.08 -3.47
C SER A 110 5.96 -1.63 -2.12
N PHE A 111 5.25 -1.87 -1.00
CA PHE A 111 5.72 -1.47 0.33
C PHE A 111 6.97 -2.23 0.78
N ILE A 112 7.03 -3.54 0.58
CA ILE A 112 8.23 -4.33 0.94
C ILE A 112 9.42 -3.89 0.06
N GLY A 113 9.19 -3.59 -1.21
CA GLY A 113 10.21 -3.03 -2.09
C GLY A 113 10.76 -1.69 -1.59
N ILE A 114 9.87 -0.75 -1.24
CA ILE A 114 10.25 0.55 -0.67
C ILE A 114 11.02 0.37 0.64
N PHE A 115 10.53 -0.47 1.57
CA PHE A 115 11.21 -0.72 2.84
C PHE A 115 12.58 -1.39 2.63
N GLY A 116 12.70 -2.31 1.68
CA GLY A 116 13.98 -2.89 1.29
C GLY A 116 14.97 -1.82 0.82
N LEU A 117 14.54 -0.93 -0.08
CA LEU A 117 15.37 0.17 -0.58
C LEU A 117 15.76 1.15 0.52
N VAL A 118 14.83 1.57 1.36
CA VAL A 118 15.08 2.48 2.50
C VAL A 118 16.11 1.85 3.46
N ASN A 119 16.00 0.55 3.75
CA ASN A 119 16.98 -0.15 4.58
C ASN A 119 18.37 -0.25 3.91
N VAL A 120 18.43 -0.45 2.59
CA VAL A 120 19.70 -0.41 1.83
C VAL A 120 20.34 0.98 1.89
N VAL A 121 19.54 2.04 1.72
CA VAL A 121 20.01 3.42 1.85
C VAL A 121 20.50 3.68 3.27
N ALA A 122 19.75 3.27 4.28
CA ALA A 122 20.15 3.38 5.69
C ALA A 122 21.43 2.60 6.00
N TYR A 123 21.65 1.44 5.38
CA TYR A 123 22.90 0.68 5.51
C TYR A 123 24.09 1.41 4.86
N ARG A 124 23.92 1.90 3.62
CA ARG A 124 24.98 2.62 2.88
C ARG A 124 25.34 3.95 3.54
N ARG A 125 24.33 4.70 3.97
CA ARG A 125 24.45 6.05 4.57
C ARG A 125 24.33 6.05 6.10
N HIS A 126 24.57 4.92 6.75
CA HIS A 126 24.44 4.76 8.22
C HIS A 126 25.20 5.82 9.05
N ARG A 127 26.29 6.40 8.52
CA ARG A 127 27.05 7.49 9.15
C ARG A 127 26.31 8.82 9.16
N GLU A 128 25.55 9.09 8.10
CA GLU A 128 24.77 10.31 7.91
C GLU A 128 23.40 10.18 8.60
N THR A 129 22.80 8.99 8.58
CA THR A 129 21.48 8.73 9.16
C THR A 129 21.50 8.32 10.64
N GLY A 130 22.69 8.08 11.21
CA GLY A 130 22.84 7.53 12.56
C GLY A 130 22.36 6.08 12.71
N ALA A 131 22.05 5.39 11.61
CA ALA A 131 21.52 4.04 11.64
C ALA A 131 22.56 3.01 12.11
N ARG A 132 22.10 1.98 12.82
CA ARG A 132 22.95 0.83 13.16
C ARG A 132 23.06 -0.08 11.92
N ARG A 133 24.26 -0.19 11.35
CA ARG A 133 24.53 -1.00 10.14
C ARG A 133 23.93 -2.40 10.18
N GLY A 134 24.09 -3.10 11.30
CA GLY A 134 23.57 -4.48 11.44
C GLY A 134 22.05 -4.57 11.33
N ILE A 135 21.32 -3.63 11.95
CA ILE A 135 19.86 -3.60 11.91
C ILE A 135 19.37 -3.25 10.50
N ALA A 136 19.98 -2.25 9.86
CA ALA A 136 19.63 -1.86 8.50
C ALA A 136 19.89 -2.98 7.48
N LEU A 137 21.03 -3.69 7.62
CA LEU A 137 21.34 -4.83 6.76
C LEU A 137 20.35 -5.99 6.97
N ALA A 138 20.07 -6.33 8.24
CA ALA A 138 19.10 -7.39 8.56
C ALA A 138 17.71 -7.05 8.02
N GLY A 139 17.26 -5.80 8.17
CA GLY A 139 16.00 -5.30 7.63
C GLY A 139 15.95 -5.38 6.09
N ALA A 140 17.02 -4.97 5.41
CA ALA A 140 17.11 -5.09 3.95
C ALA A 140 17.02 -6.55 3.49
N VAL A 141 17.82 -7.44 4.10
CA VAL A 141 17.80 -8.88 3.77
C VAL A 141 16.43 -9.48 4.03
N ALA A 142 15.82 -9.20 5.18
CA ALA A 142 14.48 -9.68 5.51
C ALA A 142 13.43 -9.21 4.49
N CYS A 143 13.47 -7.94 4.07
CA CYS A 143 12.57 -7.40 3.05
C CYS A 143 12.75 -8.11 1.71
N PHE A 144 13.99 -8.28 1.21
CA PHE A 144 14.22 -8.94 -0.07
C PHE A 144 13.88 -10.43 -0.05
N VAL A 145 14.14 -11.12 1.06
CA VAL A 145 13.71 -12.51 1.24
C VAL A 145 12.19 -12.60 1.25
N ALA A 146 11.50 -11.76 2.04
CA ALA A 146 10.04 -11.72 2.08
C ALA A 146 9.42 -11.38 0.72
N LEU A 147 10.00 -10.42 -0.01
CA LEU A 147 9.58 -10.06 -1.36
C LEU A 147 9.73 -11.23 -2.33
N GLY A 148 10.88 -11.91 -2.30
CA GLY A 148 11.14 -13.09 -3.13
C GLY A 148 10.17 -14.24 -2.85
N VAL A 149 9.87 -14.48 -1.56
CA VAL A 149 8.87 -15.49 -1.14
C VAL A 149 7.48 -15.10 -1.63
N LEU A 150 7.05 -13.86 -1.40
CA LEU A 150 5.73 -13.37 -1.81
C LEU A 150 5.53 -13.45 -3.33
N VAL A 151 6.50 -12.98 -4.11
CA VAL A 151 6.46 -13.04 -5.58
C VAL A 151 6.41 -14.49 -6.05
N ARG A 152 7.25 -15.37 -5.49
CA ARG A 152 7.25 -16.80 -5.85
C ARG A 152 5.90 -17.45 -5.55
N GLN A 153 5.32 -17.18 -4.38
CA GLN A 153 4.03 -17.73 -3.98
C GLN A 153 2.91 -17.27 -4.91
N GLN A 154 2.88 -15.97 -5.24
CA GLN A 154 1.84 -15.41 -6.09
C GLN A 154 1.96 -15.87 -7.56
N LEU A 155 3.17 -16.06 -8.07
CA LEU A 155 3.38 -16.58 -9.43
C LEU A 155 2.85 -18.02 -9.61
N LEU A 156 2.81 -18.80 -8.54
CA LEU A 156 2.30 -20.18 -8.56
C LEU A 156 0.78 -20.26 -8.34
N GLY A 157 0.21 -19.35 -7.54
CA GLY A 157 -1.22 -19.37 -7.16
C GLY A 157 -2.14 -18.47 -7.99
N GLY A 158 -1.62 -17.36 -8.55
CA GLY A 158 -2.42 -16.39 -9.30
C GLY A 158 -1.63 -15.11 -9.58
N PRO A 159 -0.95 -14.98 -10.75
CA PRO A 159 0.07 -13.96 -10.97
C PRO A 159 -0.46 -12.53 -11.16
N THR A 160 -1.79 -12.33 -11.19
CA THR A 160 -2.45 -11.05 -11.43
C THR A 160 -1.95 -9.93 -10.51
N GLY A 161 -1.77 -10.21 -9.22
CA GLY A 161 -1.24 -9.22 -8.27
C GLY A 161 0.21 -8.80 -8.56
N VAL A 162 1.03 -9.72 -9.05
CA VAL A 162 2.42 -9.42 -9.47
C VAL A 162 2.42 -8.56 -10.72
N TYR A 163 1.60 -8.89 -11.72
CA TYR A 163 1.48 -8.10 -12.94
C TYR A 163 0.90 -6.71 -12.67
N LEU A 164 -0.08 -6.60 -11.77
CA LEU A 164 -0.63 -5.32 -11.33
C LEU A 164 0.46 -4.45 -10.68
N SER A 165 1.25 -5.03 -9.75
CA SER A 165 2.36 -4.31 -9.12
C SER A 165 3.41 -3.85 -10.15
N ALA A 166 3.83 -4.76 -11.03
CA ALA A 166 4.78 -4.46 -12.10
C ALA A 166 4.26 -3.36 -13.04
N GLY A 167 2.97 -3.40 -13.38
CA GLY A 167 2.29 -2.38 -14.18
C GLY A 167 2.26 -1.02 -13.51
N ILE A 168 1.92 -0.96 -12.22
CA ILE A 168 1.93 0.29 -11.44
C ILE A 168 3.35 0.87 -11.36
N ILE A 169 4.34 0.04 -11.01
CA ILE A 169 5.74 0.47 -10.90
C ILE A 169 6.26 0.97 -12.26
N ALA A 170 6.01 0.22 -13.34
CA ALA A 170 6.41 0.62 -14.69
C ALA A 170 5.72 1.93 -15.11
N ALA A 171 4.43 2.10 -14.81
CA ALA A 171 3.71 3.34 -15.10
C ALA A 171 4.34 4.53 -14.35
N CYS A 172 4.69 4.38 -13.06
CA CYS A 172 5.38 5.43 -12.31
C CYS A 172 6.70 5.86 -12.97
N PHE A 173 7.57 4.90 -13.32
CA PHE A 173 8.84 5.20 -13.99
C PHE A 173 8.66 5.81 -15.38
N LEU A 174 7.67 5.35 -16.15
CA LEU A 174 7.37 5.89 -17.48
C LEU A 174 6.84 7.32 -17.40
N LEU A 175 5.96 7.61 -16.44
CA LEU A 175 5.45 8.96 -16.19
C LEU A 175 6.57 9.90 -15.78
N GLU A 176 7.43 9.49 -14.84
CA GLU A 176 8.59 10.29 -14.40
C GLU A 176 9.57 10.53 -15.56
N TRP A 177 9.89 9.48 -16.32
CA TRP A 177 10.78 9.60 -17.48
C TRP A 177 10.20 10.53 -18.57
N GLY A 178 8.90 10.40 -18.84
CA GLY A 178 8.18 11.26 -19.78
C GLY A 178 8.19 12.72 -19.34
N TYR A 179 7.93 12.98 -18.06
CA TYR A 179 7.95 14.31 -17.46
C TYR A 179 9.34 14.95 -17.58
N LYS A 180 10.39 14.27 -17.08
CA LYS A 180 11.78 14.78 -17.14
C LYS A 180 12.25 15.02 -18.57
N ARG A 181 11.78 14.23 -19.54
CA ARG A 181 12.13 14.43 -20.96
C ARG A 181 11.42 15.64 -21.58
N TRP A 182 10.19 15.94 -21.16
CA TRP A 182 9.45 17.11 -21.63
C TRP A 182 10.00 18.41 -21.04
N GLU A 183 10.34 18.39 -19.75
CA GLU A 183 10.95 19.52 -19.05
C GLU A 183 12.32 19.89 -19.64
N ARG A 184 13.21 18.91 -19.85
CA ARG A 184 14.51 19.13 -20.52
C ARG A 184 14.42 19.65 -21.96
N ARG A 185 13.27 19.53 -22.61
CA ARG A 185 13.02 20.07 -23.96
C ARG A 185 12.44 21.48 -23.93
N SER A 186 11.90 21.89 -22.79
CA SER A 186 11.23 23.19 -22.60
C SER A 186 12.13 24.21 -21.89
N ALA A 187 13.24 23.74 -21.29
CA ALA A 187 14.36 24.54 -20.79
C ALA A 187 15.44 24.73 -21.86
#